data_AF-A0A485AUC1-F1
#
_entry.id   AF-A0A485AUC1-F1
#
_cell.length_a   1.000
_cell.length_b   1.000
_cell.length_c   1.000
_cell.angle_alpha   90.00
_cell.angle_beta   90.00
_cell.angle_gamma   90.00
#
_symmetry.space_group_name_H-M   'P 1'
#
loop_
_entity.id
_entity.type
_entity.pdbx_description
1 polymer ?
#
loop_
_entity_poly.entity_id
_entity_poly.type
_entity_poly.pdbx_seq_one_letter_code
_entity_poly.pdbx_strand_id
1 'polypeptide(L)'
;MTKTAEQADVLLPATSWGEHGGVFTCADRGFQRFEKAIEPTYNVKRDWEIISLLAQRDGLPDALRRQPANLGRNARAVPAVLRRHL
;
A
#
# COMPACT_ATOMS: atom_id res chain seq x y z
N MET A 1 7.41 -18.91 3.55
CA MET A 1 6.70 -19.16 2.28
C MET A 1 5.28 -19.58 2.63
N THR A 2 4.25 -19.08 1.93
CA THR A 2 2.83 -19.37 2.24
C THR A 2 2.23 -20.32 1.19
N LYS A 3 1.14 -21.03 1.53
CA LYS A 3 0.46 -21.97 0.62
C LYS A 3 0.06 -21.36 -0.72
N THR A 4 -0.34 -20.08 -0.73
CA THR A 4 -0.70 -19.37 -1.98
C THR A 4 0.51 -19.21 -2.89
N ALA A 5 1.68 -18.93 -2.31
CA ALA A 5 2.88 -18.71 -3.07
C ALA A 5 3.51 -20.03 -3.58
N GLU A 6 3.18 -21.18 -2.98
CA GLU A 6 3.51 -22.51 -3.52
C GLU A 6 2.74 -22.84 -4.82
N GLN A 7 1.57 -22.24 -5.01
CA GLN A 7 0.73 -22.46 -6.20
C GLN A 7 0.92 -21.40 -7.30
N ALA A 8 1.67 -20.33 -7.02
CA ALA A 8 1.80 -19.20 -7.93
C ALA A 8 2.86 -19.46 -9.00
N ASP A 9 2.53 -19.18 -10.27
CA ASP A 9 3.49 -19.26 -11.38
C ASP A 9 4.60 -18.19 -11.27
N VAL A 10 4.25 -17.02 -10.71
CA VAL A 10 5.14 -15.86 -10.58
C VAL A 10 4.98 -15.24 -9.19
N LEU A 11 6.12 -14.88 -8.60
CA LEU A 11 6.19 -14.16 -7.34
C LEU A 11 6.82 -12.79 -7.57
N LEU A 12 6.13 -11.75 -7.10
CA LEU A 12 6.60 -10.36 -7.17
C LEU A 12 6.90 -9.88 -5.75
N PRO A 13 8.18 -9.71 -5.37
CA PRO A 13 8.54 -9.42 -4.00
C PRO A 13 8.21 -7.96 -3.64
N ALA A 14 7.44 -7.78 -2.57
CA ALA A 14 7.01 -6.49 -2.05
C ALA A 14 7.70 -6.17 -0.71
N THR A 15 7.70 -4.89 -0.34
CA THR A 15 8.16 -4.42 0.97
C THR A 15 7.26 -4.92 2.10
N SER A 16 7.84 -5.38 3.20
CA SER A 16 7.11 -5.72 4.42
C SER A 16 6.62 -4.48 5.16
N TRP A 17 5.69 -4.66 6.11
CA TRP A 17 5.09 -3.60 6.93
C TRP A 17 6.14 -2.71 7.62
N GLY A 18 7.25 -3.28 8.10
CA GLY A 18 8.30 -2.49 8.77
C GLY A 18 9.19 -1.66 7.82
N GLU A 19 9.12 -1.92 6.51
CA GLU A 19 10.04 -1.35 5.52
C GLU A 19 9.48 -0.10 4.82
N HIS A 20 8.21 0.22 5.06
CA HIS A 20 7.55 1.41 4.54
C HIS A 20 6.54 1.96 5.55
N GLY A 21 6.00 3.16 5.28
CA GLY A 21 4.90 3.73 6.06
C GLY A 21 3.56 3.56 5.35
N GLY A 22 2.49 3.41 6.13
CA GLY A 22 1.15 3.18 5.60
C GLY A 22 0.04 3.40 6.62
N VAL A 23 -1.19 3.10 6.20
CA VAL A 23 -2.39 3.17 7.02
C VAL A 23 -3.16 1.87 6.86
N PHE A 24 -3.62 1.28 7.97
CA PHE A 24 -4.50 0.11 7.95
C PHE A 24 -5.71 0.32 8.85
N THR A 25 -6.81 -0.33 8.49
CA THR A 25 -8.02 -0.37 9.31
C THR A 25 -7.92 -1.49 10.34
N CYS A 26 -8.33 -1.21 11.56
CA CYS A 26 -8.29 -2.17 12.68
C CYS A 26 -9.68 -2.74 12.97
N ALA A 27 -9.74 -3.80 13.79
CA ALA A 27 -11.01 -4.46 14.14
C ALA A 27 -11.97 -3.54 14.91
N ASP A 28 -11.45 -2.54 15.60
CA ASP A 28 -12.18 -1.44 16.24
C ASP A 28 -12.74 -0.40 15.23
N ARG A 29 -12.53 -0.64 13.93
CA ARG A 29 -12.88 0.26 12.80
C ARG A 29 -12.08 1.58 12.81
N GLY A 30 -11.03 1.65 13.62
CA GLY A 30 -10.08 2.75 13.62
C GLY A 30 -9.11 2.66 12.44
N PHE A 31 -8.49 3.80 12.12
CA PHE A 31 -7.36 3.86 11.20
C PHE A 31 -6.09 4.01 12.01
N GLN A 32 -5.13 3.11 11.80
CA GLN A 32 -3.80 3.20 12.39
C GLN A 32 -2.78 3.52 11.32
N ARG A 33 -1.96 4.53 11.59
CA ARG A 33 -0.83 4.92 10.75
C ARG A 33 0.44 4.37 11.37
N PHE A 34 1.28 3.77 10.54
CA PHE A 34 2.61 3.33 10.92
C PHE A 34 3.66 4.00 10.06
N GLU A 35 4.83 4.18 10.66
CA GLU A 35 6.01 4.71 10.00
C GLU A 35 7.01 3.59 9.71
N LYS A 36 7.91 3.88 8.78
CA LYS A 36 9.01 2.99 8.43
C LYS A 36 9.91 2.77 9.65
N ALA A 37 10.16 1.51 9.98
CA ALA A 37 11.03 1.10 11.08
C ALA A 37 12.44 0.71 10.61
N ILE A 38 12.53 0.06 9.44
CA ILE A 38 13.80 -0.41 8.85
C ILE A 38 13.88 -0.08 7.36
N GLU A 39 15.09 -0.04 6.83
CA GLU A 39 15.30 0.09 5.39
C GLU A 39 15.01 -1.25 4.67
N PRO A 40 14.30 -1.24 3.53
CA PRO A 40 14.09 -2.44 2.74
C PRO A 40 15.44 -2.98 2.28
N THR A 41 15.63 -4.27 2.52
CA THR A 41 16.79 -5.00 1.98
C THR A 41 16.35 -5.62 0.66
N TYR A 42 17.18 -5.61 -0.38
CA TYR A 42 16.89 -6.09 -1.75
C TYR A 42 16.09 -5.15 -2.67
N ASN A 43 15.95 -5.56 -3.94
CA ASN A 43 15.19 -4.86 -4.97
C ASN A 43 13.68 -5.12 -4.80
N VAL A 44 13.13 -4.63 -3.71
CA VAL A 44 11.70 -4.73 -3.40
C VAL A 44 11.01 -3.40 -3.63
N LYS A 45 9.74 -3.47 -4.04
CA LYS A 45 8.89 -2.31 -4.28
C LYS A 45 7.66 -2.37 -3.38
N ARG A 46 6.94 -1.26 -3.25
CA ARG A 46 5.67 -1.27 -2.51
C ARG A 46 4.60 -1.99 -3.31
N ASP A 47 3.63 -2.61 -2.63
CA ASP A 47 2.56 -3.39 -3.29
C ASP A 47 1.84 -2.58 -4.37
N TRP A 48 1.46 -1.34 -4.05
CA TRP A 48 0.78 -0.46 -5.01
C TRP A 48 1.67 -0.09 -6.19
N GLU A 49 2.99 0.06 -6.00
CA GLU A 49 3.93 0.38 -7.08
C GLU A 49 4.03 -0.81 -8.04
N ILE A 50 4.10 -2.03 -7.52
CA ILE A 50 4.11 -3.27 -8.32
C ILE A 50 2.83 -3.35 -9.16
N ILE A 51 1.66 -3.13 -8.54
CA ILE A 51 0.37 -3.17 -9.24
C ILE A 51 0.30 -2.06 -10.30
N SER A 52 0.81 -0.86 -10.01
CA SER A 52 0.88 0.25 -10.97
C SER A 52 1.72 -0.11 -12.18
N LEU A 53 2.91 -0.68 -11.96
CA LEU A 53 3.83 -1.07 -13.02
C LEU A 53 3.26 -2.20 -13.88
N LEU A 54 2.55 -3.16 -13.29
CA LEU A 54 1.82 -4.19 -14.02
C LEU A 54 0.73 -3.57 -14.90
N ALA A 55 -0.10 -2.69 -14.33
CA ALA A 55 -1.16 -2.01 -15.08
C ALA A 55 -0.60 -1.19 -16.26
N GLN A 56 0.51 -0.47 -16.05
CA GLN A 56 1.19 0.28 -17.12
C GLN A 56 1.72 -0.62 -18.23
N ARG A 57 2.27 -1.79 -17.88
CA ARG A 57 2.73 -2.77 -18.86
C ARG A 57 1.59 -3.29 -19.74
N ASP A 58 0.39 -3.42 -19.18
CA ASP A 58 -0.82 -3.83 -19.89
C ASP A 58 -1.51 -2.66 -20.62
N GLY A 59 -0.89 -1.48 -20.65
CA GLY A 59 -1.38 -0.30 -21.36
C GLY A 59 -2.45 0.49 -20.60
N LEU A 60 -2.72 0.17 -19.33
CA LEU A 60 -3.62 0.97 -18.50
C LEU A 60 -2.93 2.24 -18.01
N PRO A 61 -3.67 3.36 -17.92
CA PRO A 61 -3.14 4.60 -17.38
C PRO A 61 -2.76 4.42 -15.90
N ASP A 62 -1.67 5.07 -15.50
CA ASP A 62 -1.11 5.01 -14.15
C ASP A 62 -2.02 5.70 -13.11
N ALA A 63 -3.08 5.01 -12.70
CA ALA A 63 -4.07 5.52 -11.76
C ALA A 63 -3.58 5.54 -10.30
N LEU A 64 -2.50 4.81 -10.00
CA LEU A 64 -2.01 4.55 -8.65
C LEU A 64 -0.72 5.32 -8.31
N ARG A 65 -0.28 6.23 -9.20
CA ARG A 65 0.94 7.06 -9.09
C ARG A 65 1.13 7.81 -7.77
N ARG A 66 0.06 8.02 -7.02
CA ARG A 66 0.08 8.72 -5.74
C ARG A 66 -0.34 7.75 -4.64
N GLN A 67 0.61 7.22 -3.88
CA GLN A 67 0.29 6.83 -2.52
C GLN A 67 -0.34 8.06 -1.85
N PRO A 68 -1.49 7.96 -1.17
CA PRO A 68 -1.94 9.01 -0.27
C PRO A 68 -1.02 8.98 0.96
N ALA A 69 0.25 9.33 0.79
CA ALA A 69 1.26 9.51 1.84
C ALA A 69 0.83 10.56 2.89
N ASN A 70 -0.30 11.22 2.65
CA ASN A 70 -0.92 12.23 3.48
C ASN A 70 -2.43 12.01 3.67
N LEU A 71 -2.95 10.76 3.68
CA LEU A 71 -4.38 10.55 4.01
C LEU A 71 -4.74 11.17 5.39
N GLY A 72 -3.79 11.23 6.32
CA GLY A 72 -3.93 11.93 7.60
C GLY A 72 -3.68 13.45 7.60
N ARG A 73 -3.19 14.05 6.50
CA ARG A 73 -2.98 15.51 6.38
C ARG A 73 -3.94 16.19 5.40
N ASN A 74 -4.52 15.44 4.47
CA ASN A 74 -5.40 15.98 3.45
C ASN A 74 -6.80 15.35 3.64
N ALA A 75 -7.64 16.01 4.45
CA ALA A 75 -9.03 15.65 4.69
C ALA A 75 -9.86 15.46 3.40
N ARG A 76 -9.33 15.89 2.24
CA ARG A 76 -9.93 15.69 0.92
C ARG A 76 -9.83 14.27 0.35
N ALA A 77 -8.80 13.51 0.71
CA ALA A 77 -8.63 12.13 0.24
C ALA A 77 -9.38 11.11 1.11
N VAL A 78 -9.88 11.56 2.25
CA VAL A 78 -10.77 10.81 3.13
C VAL A 78 -12.18 10.88 2.54
N PRO A 79 -12.85 9.74 2.27
CA PRO A 79 -14.25 9.73 1.83
C PRO A 79 -15.11 10.64 2.73
N ALA A 80 -16.05 11.40 2.18
CA ALA A 80 -16.78 12.42 2.94
C ALA A 80 -17.40 11.91 4.26
N VAL A 81 -17.78 10.62 4.30
CA VAL A 81 -18.31 9.93 5.49
C VAL A 81 -17.31 9.85 6.67
N LEU A 82 -16.02 9.91 6.39
CA LEU A 82 -14.94 9.80 7.37
C LEU A 82 -14.42 11.16 7.86
N ARG A 83 -14.90 12.29 7.33
CA ARG A 83 -14.56 13.63 7.84
C ARG A 83 -15.27 14.02 9.14
N ARG A 84 -16.33 13.30 9.52
CA ARG A 84 -17.17 13.64 10.69
C ARG A 84 -16.60 13.10 12.01
N HIS A 85 -15.56 12.27 11.95
CA HIS A 85 -15.04 11.51 13.10
C HIS A 85 -13.53 11.71 13.32
N LEU A 86 -12.95 12.74 12.70
CA LEU A 86 -11.61 13.26 12.96
C LEU A 86 -11.75 14.73 13.41
#